data_AF-A0A1D2RBT8-F1
#
_entry.id   AF-A0A1D2RBT8-F1
#
_cell.length_a   1.000
_cell.length_b   1.000
_cell.length_c   1.000
_cell.angle_alpha   90.00
_cell.angle_beta   90.00
_cell.angle_gamma   90.00
#
_symmetry.space_group_name_H-M   'P 1'
#
loop_
_entity.id
_entity.type
_entity.pdbx_description
1 polymer ?
#
loop_
_entity_poly.entity_id
_entity_poly.type
_entity_poly.pdbx_seq_one_letter_code
_entity_poly.pdbx_strand_id
1 'polypeptide(L)'
;MDETEMLAAMLKSMGKEGKDIAKEISGILIDRQTKSLFLLRLAEFKRETSKLKQPPKLAKVEKMVLEFITEEKKPITRDGLIEKFGKTHRSLQYETHASITLNSLVKKGFLGKSKIEGVIYFMLPEDAVSHTLSVMGKLAQDIKTEEDILKICKDTGMPPMTVISVLNEMGY
;
A
#
# COMPACT_ATOMS: atom_id res chain seq x y z
N MET A 1 17.02 -30.16 1.85
CA MET A 1 17.55 -28.99 1.16
C MET A 1 17.77 -27.96 2.24
N ASP A 2 19.02 -27.57 2.45
CA ASP A 2 19.38 -26.56 3.44
C ASP A 2 18.77 -25.20 3.05
N GLU A 3 18.48 -24.32 4.01
CA GLU A 3 17.86 -23.02 3.75
C GLU A 3 18.68 -22.16 2.79
N THR A 4 20.01 -22.31 2.78
CA THR A 4 20.89 -21.60 1.83
C THR A 4 20.77 -22.15 0.42
N GLU A 5 20.64 -23.47 0.27
CA GLU A 5 20.41 -24.12 -1.02
C GLU A 5 19.06 -23.73 -1.61
N MET A 6 18.03 -23.63 -0.76
CA MET A 6 16.69 -23.19 -1.17
C MET A 6 16.69 -21.75 -1.67
N LEU A 7 17.33 -20.83 -0.93
CA LEU A 7 17.49 -19.44 -1.38
C LEU A 7 18.26 -19.36 -2.71
N ALA A 8 19.35 -20.12 -2.84
CA ALA A 8 20.12 -20.16 -4.07
C ALA A 8 19.30 -20.69 -5.26
N ALA A 9 18.45 -21.69 -5.04
CA ALA A 9 17.55 -22.21 -6.07
C ALA A 9 16.51 -21.16 -6.51
N MET A 10 15.92 -20.42 -5.56
CA MET A 10 14.97 -19.33 -5.86
C MET A 10 15.63 -18.21 -6.68
N LEU A 11 16.82 -17.76 -6.28
CA LEU A 11 17.54 -16.73 -7.03
C LEU A 11 17.92 -17.21 -8.43
N LYS A 12 18.28 -18.49 -8.61
CA LYS A 12 18.56 -19.04 -9.93
C LYS A 12 17.32 -19.07 -10.83
N SER A 13 16.14 -19.39 -10.30
CA SER A 13 14.91 -19.44 -11.11
C SER A 13 14.45 -18.06 -11.59
N MET A 14 14.90 -16.98 -10.95
CA MET A 14 14.64 -15.60 -11.35
C MET A 14 15.57 -15.07 -12.47
N GLY A 15 16.50 -15.89 -12.97
CA GLY A 15 17.36 -15.51 -14.11
C GLY A 15 18.27 -14.32 -13.83
N LYS A 16 18.13 -13.23 -14.60
CA LYS A 16 18.97 -12.02 -14.45
C LYS A 16 18.69 -11.29 -13.13
N GLU A 17 17.41 -11.13 -12.80
CA GLU A 17 16.98 -10.44 -11.57
C GLU A 17 17.56 -11.11 -10.33
N GLY A 18 17.49 -12.45 -10.26
CA GLY A 18 18.06 -13.18 -9.13
C GLY A 18 19.59 -13.09 -9.03
N LYS A 19 20.31 -12.93 -10.16
CA LYS A 19 21.75 -12.64 -10.15
C LYS A 19 22.04 -11.24 -9.60
N ASP A 20 21.23 -10.25 -10.00
CA ASP A 20 21.37 -8.87 -9.53
C ASP A 20 21.10 -8.79 -8.02
N ILE A 21 20.02 -9.43 -7.53
CA ILE A 21 19.72 -9.56 -6.09
C ILE A 21 20.87 -10.25 -5.35
N ALA A 22 21.36 -11.39 -5.85
CA ALA A 22 22.44 -12.13 -5.23
C ALA A 22 23.72 -11.28 -5.11
N LYS A 23 24.03 -10.50 -6.13
CA LYS A 23 25.19 -9.60 -6.16
C LYS A 23 25.07 -8.51 -5.10
N GLU A 24 23.92 -7.83 -5.02
CA GLU A 24 23.67 -6.77 -4.04
C GLU A 24 23.73 -7.30 -2.60
N ILE A 25 23.05 -8.42 -2.32
CA ILE A 25 23.07 -9.03 -0.98
C ILE A 25 24.50 -9.48 -0.62
N SER A 26 25.21 -10.10 -1.56
CA SER A 26 26.60 -10.52 -1.32
C SER A 26 27.50 -9.33 -0.99
N GLY A 27 27.35 -8.21 -1.72
CA GLY A 27 28.06 -6.97 -1.44
C GLY A 27 27.82 -6.45 -0.02
N ILE A 28 26.57 -6.47 0.45
CA ILE A 28 26.17 -6.07 1.80
C ILE A 28 26.71 -7.02 2.88
N LEU A 29 26.79 -8.32 2.59
CA LEU A 29 27.18 -9.33 3.58
C LEU A 29 28.69 -9.44 3.80
N ILE A 30 29.52 -8.91 2.89
CA ILE A 30 30.99 -8.94 2.99
C ILE A 30 31.49 -8.06 4.14
N ASP A 31 30.94 -6.86 4.30
CA ASP A 31 31.34 -5.93 5.36
C ASP A 31 30.54 -6.16 6.65
N ARG A 32 31.24 -6.13 7.80
CA ARG A 32 30.65 -6.48 9.11
C ARG A 32 29.59 -5.47 9.56
N GLN A 33 29.79 -4.18 9.28
CA GLN A 33 28.89 -3.12 9.73
C GLN A 33 27.59 -3.15 8.91
N THR A 34 27.71 -3.19 7.60
CA THR A 34 26.59 -3.28 6.66
C THR A 34 25.83 -4.59 6.82
N LYS A 35 26.50 -5.73 7.02
CA LYS A 35 25.86 -7.00 7.40
C LYS A 35 25.01 -6.87 8.65
N SER A 36 25.53 -6.24 9.70
CA SER A 36 24.81 -6.08 10.97
C SER A 36 23.55 -5.22 10.78
N LEU A 37 23.66 -4.13 10.03
CA LEU A 37 22.52 -3.28 9.70
C LEU A 37 21.49 -4.01 8.84
N PHE A 38 21.93 -4.78 7.83
CA PHE A 38 21.06 -5.57 6.98
C PHE A 38 20.27 -6.60 7.78
N LEU A 39 20.89 -7.32 8.70
CA LEU A 39 20.20 -8.28 9.57
C LEU A 39 19.14 -7.61 10.45
N LEU A 40 19.41 -6.40 10.96
CA LEU A 40 18.41 -5.62 11.71
C LEU A 40 17.21 -5.24 10.82
N ARG A 41 17.47 -4.73 9.62
CA ARG A 41 16.42 -4.38 8.65
C ARG A 41 15.65 -5.60 8.17
N LEU A 42 16.31 -6.73 7.96
CA LEU A 42 15.67 -7.99 7.59
C LEU A 42 14.73 -8.49 8.70
N ALA A 43 15.11 -8.32 9.96
CA ALA A 43 14.25 -8.65 11.10
C ALA A 43 13.05 -7.69 11.23
N GLU A 44 13.21 -6.41 10.91
CA GLU A 44 12.10 -5.45 10.78
C GLU A 44 11.16 -5.84 9.65
N PHE A 45 11.71 -6.10 8.45
CA PHE A 45 10.95 -6.54 7.29
C PHE A 45 10.20 -7.84 7.55
N LYS A 46 10.79 -8.81 8.27
CA LYS A 46 10.10 -10.04 8.69
C LYS A 46 8.92 -9.74 9.62
N ARG A 47 9.03 -8.74 10.50
CA ARG A 47 7.94 -8.31 11.39
C ARG A 47 6.85 -7.54 10.63
N GLU A 48 7.21 -6.78 9.60
CA GLU A 48 6.25 -6.10 8.74
C GLU A 48 5.48 -7.10 7.87
N THR A 49 6.21 -8.03 7.24
CA THR A 49 5.61 -9.08 6.41
C THR A 49 4.77 -10.08 7.21
N SER A 50 5.10 -10.36 8.47
CA SER A 50 4.26 -11.20 9.33
C SER A 50 2.95 -10.53 9.72
N LYS A 51 2.94 -9.19 9.88
CA LYS A 51 1.70 -8.42 10.06
C LYS A 51 0.81 -8.45 8.82
N LEU A 52 1.34 -8.73 7.62
CA LEU A 52 0.52 -8.89 6.41
C LEU A 52 -0.45 -10.09 6.49
N LYS A 53 -0.14 -11.10 7.32
CA LYS A 53 -1.04 -12.23 7.55
C LYS A 53 -2.26 -11.88 8.42
N GLN A 54 -2.29 -10.70 9.03
CA GLN A 54 -3.39 -10.23 9.86
C GLN A 54 -3.82 -8.83 9.41
N PRO A 55 -5.02 -8.66 8.84
CA PRO A 55 -5.47 -7.34 8.44
C PRO A 55 -5.41 -6.37 9.62
N PRO A 56 -4.91 -5.12 9.43
CA PRO A 56 -4.77 -4.17 10.51
C PRO A 56 -6.13 -3.93 11.19
N LYS A 57 -6.13 -3.92 12.53
CA LYS A 57 -7.37 -3.78 13.30
C LYS A 57 -8.05 -2.45 12.98
N LEU A 58 -9.33 -2.54 12.62
CA LEU A 58 -10.20 -1.37 12.42
C LEU A 58 -10.91 -0.99 13.72
N ALA A 59 -10.93 0.30 14.00
CA ALA A 59 -11.84 0.89 14.97
C ALA A 59 -13.29 0.81 14.45
N LYS A 60 -14.27 0.84 15.36
CA LYS A 60 -15.69 0.76 14.99
C LYS A 60 -16.09 1.81 13.95
N VAL A 61 -15.61 3.04 14.13
CA VAL A 61 -15.91 4.16 13.21
C VAL A 61 -15.27 3.91 11.84
N GLU A 62 -14.01 3.47 11.79
CA GLU A 62 -13.34 3.16 10.53
C GLU A 62 -14.05 2.04 9.77
N LYS A 63 -14.48 1.00 10.47
CA LYS A 63 -15.21 -0.13 9.88
C LYS A 63 -16.52 0.32 9.22
N MET A 64 -17.32 1.11 9.93
CA MET A 64 -18.57 1.66 9.39
C MET A 64 -18.34 2.56 8.16
N VAL A 65 -17.32 3.42 8.20
CA VAL A 65 -16.99 4.28 7.05
C VAL A 65 -16.55 3.45 5.86
N LEU A 66 -15.74 2.42 6.10
CA LEU A 66 -15.31 1.49 5.05
C LEU A 66 -16.48 0.71 4.45
N GLU A 67 -17.37 0.16 5.29
CA GLU A 67 -18.58 -0.55 4.85
C GLU A 67 -19.43 0.34 3.94
N PHE A 68 -19.66 1.60 4.33
CA PHE A 68 -20.41 2.55 3.51
C PHE A 68 -19.78 2.79 2.14
N ILE A 69 -18.48 3.05 2.07
CA ILE A 69 -17.78 3.31 0.78
C ILE A 69 -17.82 2.04 -0.10
N THR A 70 -17.70 0.87 0.53
CA THR A 70 -17.73 -0.43 -0.16
C THR A 70 -19.11 -0.75 -0.72
N GLU A 71 -20.17 -0.49 0.05
CA GLU A 71 -21.56 -0.73 -0.35
C GLU A 71 -22.01 0.23 -1.44
N GLU A 72 -21.72 1.52 -1.29
CA GLU A 72 -22.09 2.54 -2.27
C GLU A 72 -21.23 2.51 -3.54
N LYS A 73 -20.03 1.91 -3.46
CA LYS A 73 -19.01 1.90 -4.53
C LYS A 73 -18.76 3.30 -5.10
N LYS A 74 -18.79 4.31 -4.23
CA LYS A 74 -18.63 5.71 -4.60
C LYS A 74 -17.51 6.34 -3.80
N PRO A 75 -16.62 7.09 -4.46
CA PRO A 75 -15.66 7.93 -3.78
C PRO A 75 -16.35 8.94 -2.85
N ILE A 76 -15.77 9.18 -1.68
CA ILE A 76 -16.28 10.14 -0.71
C ILE A 76 -15.24 11.23 -0.43
N THR A 77 -15.69 12.45 -0.23
CA THR A 77 -14.85 13.53 0.30
C THR A 77 -14.95 13.58 1.82
N ARG A 78 -14.04 14.31 2.46
CA ARG A 78 -14.16 14.61 3.90
C ARG A 78 -15.52 15.25 4.22
N ASP A 79 -15.95 16.22 3.42
CA ASP A 79 -17.18 16.96 3.68
C ASP A 79 -18.42 16.08 3.44
N GLY A 80 -18.38 15.21 2.42
CA GLY A 80 -19.41 14.19 2.21
C GLY A 80 -19.52 13.21 3.39
N LEU A 81 -18.39 12.86 4.03
CA LEU A 81 -18.40 12.04 5.24
C LEU A 81 -19.08 12.76 6.41
N ILE A 82 -18.76 14.04 6.61
CA ILE A 82 -19.35 14.88 7.66
C ILE A 82 -20.86 15.02 7.44
N GLU A 83 -21.29 15.27 6.21
CA GLU A 83 -22.71 15.39 5.88
C GLU A 83 -23.46 14.09 6.16
N LYS A 84 -22.89 12.95 5.76
CA LYS A 84 -23.51 11.64 5.90
C LYS A 84 -23.56 11.15 7.35
N PHE A 85 -22.47 11.30 8.10
CA PHE A 85 -22.30 10.68 9.42
C PHE A 85 -22.22 11.66 10.58
N GLY A 86 -22.00 12.96 10.36
CA GLY A 86 -21.79 13.93 11.43
C GLY A 86 -22.99 14.05 12.39
N LYS A 87 -24.21 13.84 11.89
CA LYS A 87 -25.44 13.84 12.72
C LYS A 87 -25.60 12.58 13.57
N THR A 88 -25.14 11.42 13.07
CA THR A 88 -25.29 10.12 13.76
C THR A 88 -24.07 9.79 14.62
N HIS A 89 -22.91 10.36 14.30
CA HIS A 89 -21.63 10.13 14.96
C HIS A 89 -20.95 11.46 15.25
N ARG A 90 -21.13 11.95 16.48
CA ARG A 90 -20.67 13.26 16.92
C ARG A 90 -19.17 13.53 16.68
N SER A 91 -18.32 12.50 16.68
CA SER A 91 -16.90 12.70 16.34
C SER A 91 -16.69 13.06 14.87
N LEU A 92 -17.46 12.47 13.95
CA LEU A 92 -17.35 12.69 12.51
C LEU A 92 -17.96 14.02 12.05
N GLN A 93 -18.59 14.79 12.95
CA GLN A 93 -19.04 16.14 12.62
C GLN A 93 -17.88 17.13 12.46
N TYR A 94 -16.71 16.80 13.02
CA TYR A 94 -15.53 17.65 12.99
C TYR A 94 -14.60 17.25 11.84
N GLU A 95 -14.18 18.24 11.05
CA GLU A 95 -13.29 18.04 9.91
C GLU A 95 -12.02 17.25 10.25
N THR A 96 -11.41 17.55 11.39
CA THR A 96 -10.19 16.88 11.86
C THR A 96 -10.42 15.39 12.06
N HIS A 97 -11.52 14.99 12.69
CA HIS A 97 -11.82 13.59 12.96
C HIS A 97 -12.23 12.82 11.70
N ALA A 98 -13.03 13.45 10.81
CA ALA A 98 -13.34 12.90 9.50
C ALA A 98 -12.06 12.64 8.69
N SER A 99 -11.17 13.63 8.63
CA SER A 99 -9.88 13.53 7.94
C SER A 99 -8.97 12.46 8.55
N ILE A 100 -8.86 12.40 9.89
CA ILE A 100 -8.07 11.38 10.58
C ILE A 100 -8.60 9.98 10.27
N THR A 101 -9.92 9.79 10.30
CA THR A 101 -10.55 8.49 10.04
C THR A 101 -10.25 8.01 8.62
N LEU A 102 -10.47 8.87 7.62
CA LEU A 102 -10.22 8.54 6.21
C LEU A 102 -8.73 8.30 5.94
N ASN A 103 -7.84 9.15 6.44
CA ASN A 103 -6.41 8.94 6.27
C ASN A 103 -5.89 7.70 7.03
N SER A 104 -6.52 7.31 8.14
CA SER A 104 -6.19 6.07 8.84
C SER A 104 -6.54 4.85 8.00
N LEU A 105 -7.72 4.84 7.37
CA LEU A 105 -8.11 3.79 6.41
C LEU A 105 -7.14 3.71 5.22
N VAL A 106 -6.68 4.86 4.71
CA VAL A 106 -5.68 4.92 3.64
C VAL A 106 -4.34 4.32 4.08
N LYS A 107 -3.82 4.73 5.24
CA LYS A 107 -2.55 4.22 5.79
C LYS A 107 -2.61 2.71 6.07
N LYS A 108 -3.78 2.19 6.41
CA LYS A 108 -4.04 0.77 6.62
C LYS A 108 -4.26 -0.01 5.31
N GLY A 109 -4.34 0.68 4.17
CA GLY A 109 -4.51 0.07 2.85
C GLY A 109 -5.94 -0.37 2.53
N PHE A 110 -6.94 0.09 3.29
CA PHE A 110 -8.35 -0.23 3.01
C PHE A 110 -9.00 0.75 2.02
N LEU A 111 -8.40 1.92 1.84
CA LEU A 111 -8.82 2.93 0.87
C LEU A 111 -7.58 3.50 0.19
N GLY A 112 -7.75 4.03 -1.01
CA GLY A 112 -6.82 4.99 -1.59
C GLY A 112 -7.41 6.39 -1.56
N LYS A 113 -6.60 7.38 -1.91
CA LYS A 113 -7.07 8.74 -2.18
C LYS A 113 -6.61 9.24 -3.54
N SER A 114 -7.34 10.17 -4.10
CA SER A 114 -6.97 10.87 -5.33
C SER A 114 -7.39 12.32 -5.25
N LYS A 115 -6.58 13.21 -5.82
CA LYS A 115 -6.88 14.63 -5.94
C LYS A 115 -7.46 14.90 -7.33
N ILE A 116 -8.74 15.25 -7.38
CA ILE A 116 -9.48 15.52 -8.61
C ILE A 116 -9.96 16.97 -8.52
N GLU A 117 -9.54 17.81 -9.47
CA GLU A 117 -9.93 19.24 -9.54
C GLU A 117 -9.72 20.02 -8.22
N GLY A 118 -8.67 19.68 -7.47
CA GLY A 118 -8.37 20.32 -6.19
C GLY A 118 -8.99 19.65 -4.96
N VAL A 119 -9.98 18.77 -5.15
CA VAL A 119 -10.71 18.07 -4.10
C VAL A 119 -10.10 16.69 -3.86
N ILE A 120 -9.98 16.29 -2.58
CA ILE A 120 -9.49 14.95 -2.21
C ILE A 120 -10.67 14.00 -2.06
N TYR A 121 -10.66 12.96 -2.88
CA TYR A 121 -11.58 11.84 -2.81
C TYR A 121 -10.89 10.64 -2.19
N PHE A 122 -11.63 9.93 -1.33
CA PHE A 122 -11.25 8.66 -0.74
C PHE A 122 -12.11 7.58 -1.37
N MET A 123 -11.49 6.54 -1.88
CA MET A 123 -12.14 5.52 -2.73
C MET A 123 -11.51 4.15 -2.48
N LEU A 124 -12.09 3.12 -3.09
CA LEU A 124 -11.54 1.78 -2.98
C LEU A 124 -10.13 1.72 -3.62
N PRO A 125 -9.25 0.82 -3.15
CA PRO A 125 -7.88 0.73 -3.63
C PRO A 125 -7.75 0.59 -5.14
N GLU A 126 -8.65 -0.18 -5.76
CA GLU A 126 -8.63 -0.46 -7.21
C GLU A 126 -8.93 0.80 -8.01
N ASP A 127 -9.94 1.57 -7.57
CA ASP A 127 -10.31 2.84 -8.18
C ASP A 127 -9.17 3.87 -8.04
N ALA A 128 -8.52 3.93 -6.87
CA ALA A 128 -7.43 4.85 -6.64
C ALA A 128 -6.21 4.54 -7.51
N VAL A 129 -5.82 3.26 -7.63
CA VAL A 129 -4.72 2.84 -8.50
C VAL A 129 -5.08 3.07 -9.97
N SER A 130 -6.29 2.69 -10.38
CA SER A 130 -6.77 2.90 -11.76
C SER A 130 -6.73 4.38 -12.15
N HIS A 131 -7.22 5.26 -11.28
CA HIS A 131 -7.16 6.70 -11.52
C HIS A 131 -5.71 7.20 -11.59
N THR A 132 -4.84 6.80 -10.66
CA THR A 132 -3.42 7.20 -10.70
C THR A 132 -2.72 6.73 -11.97
N LEU A 133 -2.96 5.49 -12.42
CA LEU A 133 -2.44 4.96 -13.68
C LEU A 133 -2.93 5.77 -14.89
N SER A 134 -4.22 6.11 -14.92
CA SER A 134 -4.80 6.98 -15.95
C SER A 134 -4.12 8.36 -15.99
N VAL A 135 -3.87 8.98 -14.83
CA VAL A 135 -3.16 10.27 -14.74
C VAL A 135 -1.71 10.14 -15.19
N MET A 136 -1.07 9.00 -14.93
CA MET A 136 0.27 8.69 -15.41
C MET A 136 0.34 8.35 -16.91
N GLY A 137 -0.81 8.10 -17.56
CA GLY A 137 -0.87 7.60 -18.93
C GLY A 137 -0.28 6.19 -19.10
N LYS A 138 -0.40 5.34 -18.07
CA LYS A 138 0.15 3.98 -18.04
C LYS A 138 -0.96 2.95 -17.79
N LEU A 139 -0.74 1.72 -18.24
CA LEU A 139 -1.47 0.54 -17.79
C LEU A 139 -0.67 -0.21 -16.71
N ALA A 140 -1.32 -1.15 -16.00
CA ALA A 140 -0.65 -1.95 -14.96
C ALA A 140 0.57 -2.71 -15.51
N GLN A 141 0.45 -3.32 -16.69
CA GLN A 141 1.53 -4.01 -17.40
C GLN A 141 2.73 -3.12 -17.82
N ASP A 142 2.56 -1.79 -17.81
CA ASP A 142 3.61 -0.83 -18.17
C ASP A 142 4.47 -0.44 -16.95
N ILE A 143 4.07 -0.84 -15.74
CA ILE A 143 4.82 -0.64 -14.51
C ILE A 143 5.98 -1.63 -14.48
N LYS A 144 7.21 -1.14 -14.47
CA LYS A 144 8.42 -1.98 -14.57
C LYS A 144 9.50 -1.67 -13.53
N THR A 145 9.32 -0.58 -12.78
CA THR A 145 10.34 -0.09 -11.86
C THR A 145 9.77 0.10 -10.47
N GLU A 146 10.63 0.00 -9.46
CA GLU A 146 10.29 0.35 -8.09
C GLU A 146 9.83 1.82 -7.98
N GLU A 147 10.44 2.72 -8.75
CA GLU A 147 10.06 4.14 -8.79
C GLU A 147 8.62 4.37 -9.24
N ASP A 148 8.13 3.59 -10.21
CA ASP A 148 6.74 3.64 -10.64
C ASP A 148 5.78 3.25 -9.49
N ILE A 149 6.11 2.16 -8.78
CA ILE A 149 5.33 1.70 -7.63
C ILE A 149 5.33 2.75 -6.51
N LEU A 150 6.50 3.30 -6.18
CA LEU A 150 6.65 4.34 -5.16
C LEU A 150 5.86 5.61 -5.51
N LYS A 151 5.80 5.98 -6.80
CA LYS A 151 4.96 7.08 -7.27
C LYS A 151 3.48 6.80 -7.05
N ILE A 152 3.01 5.60 -7.39
CA ILE A 152 1.62 5.19 -7.13
C ILE A 152 1.31 5.21 -5.64
N CYS A 153 2.20 4.71 -4.78
CA CYS A 153 2.05 4.76 -3.32
C CYS A 153 1.92 6.20 -2.81
N LYS A 154 2.75 7.11 -3.34
CA LYS A 154 2.74 8.52 -2.96
C LYS A 154 1.42 9.20 -3.35
N ASP A 155 0.96 8.97 -4.57
CA ASP A 155 -0.23 9.63 -5.12
C ASP A 155 -1.51 9.08 -4.51
N THR A 156 -1.57 7.77 -4.27
CA THR A 156 -2.71 7.10 -3.62
C THR A 156 -2.68 7.19 -2.09
N GLY A 157 -1.53 7.49 -1.50
CA GLY A 157 -1.27 7.46 -0.07
C GLY A 157 -1.24 6.05 0.55
N MET A 158 -1.37 5.01 -0.26
CA MET A 158 -1.47 3.62 0.18
C MET A 158 -0.10 3.01 0.47
N PRO A 159 -0.03 1.99 1.34
CA PRO A 159 1.20 1.24 1.55
C PRO A 159 1.57 0.42 0.29
N PRO A 160 2.87 0.21 0.01
CA PRO A 160 3.33 -0.52 -1.18
C PRO A 160 2.71 -1.88 -1.39
N MET A 161 2.47 -2.62 -0.31
CA MET A 161 1.85 -3.95 -0.40
C MET A 161 0.43 -3.91 -0.97
N THR A 162 -0.39 -2.93 -0.57
CA THR A 162 -1.74 -2.77 -1.12
C THR A 162 -1.67 -2.41 -2.60
N VAL A 163 -0.78 -1.48 -2.96
CA VAL A 163 -0.58 -1.09 -4.37
C VAL A 163 -0.14 -2.27 -5.21
N ILE A 164 0.86 -3.04 -4.77
CA ILE A 164 1.35 -4.23 -5.48
C ILE A 164 0.24 -5.29 -5.61
N SER A 165 -0.55 -5.52 -4.56
CA SER A 165 -1.67 -6.46 -4.59
C SER A 165 -2.69 -6.08 -5.67
N VAL A 166 -3.12 -4.81 -5.67
CA VAL A 166 -4.07 -4.29 -6.66
C VAL A 166 -3.48 -4.35 -8.07
N LEU A 167 -2.20 -3.98 -8.24
CA LEU A 167 -1.52 -4.06 -9.53
C LEU A 167 -1.46 -5.50 -10.06
N ASN A 168 -1.16 -6.49 -9.21
CA ASN A 168 -1.18 -7.90 -9.61
C ASN A 168 -2.57 -8.35 -10.07
N GLU A 169 -3.63 -7.93 -9.38
CA GLU A 169 -5.02 -8.20 -9.79
C GLU A 169 -5.39 -7.54 -11.13
N MET A 170 -4.72 -6.43 -11.46
CA MET A 170 -4.87 -5.70 -12.72
C MET A 170 -3.92 -6.17 -13.85
N GLY A 171 -3.05 -7.16 -13.59
CA GLY A 171 -2.13 -7.73 -14.59
C GLY A 171 -0.75 -7.04 -14.71
N TYR A 172 -0.22 -6.51 -13.61
CA TYR A 172 1.20 -6.16 -13.46
C TYR A 172 2.12 -7.39 -13.58
#